data_AF-A0A9P8M6H8-F1
#
_entry.id   AF-A0A9P8M6H8-F1
#
_cell.length_a   1.000
_cell.length_b   1.000
_cell.length_c   1.000
_cell.angle_alpha   90.00
_cell.angle_beta   90.00
_cell.angle_gamma   90.00
#
_symmetry.space_group_name_H-M   'P 1'
#
loop_
_entity.id
_entity.type
_entity.pdbx_description
1 polymer ?
#
loop_
_entity_poly.entity_id
_entity_poly.type
_entity_poly.pdbx_seq_one_letter_code
_entity_poly.pdbx_strand_id
1 'polypeptide(L)'
;MLALTILLSAAAGVNAIIGGEVHAVQISNTEHICADDCVYDGIYLAQKGYFCPVKEVVRQEEGGKLREGWPYDCRGAKPATGVVHAPLKDKEAPKNCKLHDGDLTKVAPACISDKDLGSGGGNKILQLSEVAEMLKSASANTADNKKPAPPKSKEECAQIARQKYLECHDKNDDFGECQNQGAEVFQNCRDGK
;
A
#
# COMPACT_ATOMS: atom_id res chain seq x y z
N MET A 1 4.93 13.67 -25.17
CA MET A 1 4.85 14.00 -23.74
C MET A 1 3.39 14.19 -23.39
N LEU A 2 2.73 13.17 -22.86
CA LEU A 2 1.35 13.25 -22.37
C LEU A 2 1.43 13.47 -20.86
N ALA A 3 1.29 14.73 -20.44
CA ALA A 3 1.16 15.09 -19.04
C ALA A 3 -0.19 14.57 -18.53
N LEU A 4 -0.18 13.47 -17.78
CA LEU A 4 -1.36 13.00 -17.05
C LEU A 4 -1.57 13.94 -15.85
N THR A 5 -2.33 15.01 -16.06
CA THR A 5 -2.90 15.81 -14.96
C THR A 5 -3.99 15.00 -14.28
N ILE A 6 -3.62 14.27 -13.21
CA ILE A 6 -4.57 13.60 -12.33
C ILE A 6 -5.30 14.69 -11.52
N LEU A 7 -6.48 15.09 -11.98
CA LEU A 7 -7.38 15.97 -11.21
C LEU A 7 -8.01 15.16 -10.07
N LEU A 8 -7.41 15.24 -8.87
CA LEU A 8 -7.97 14.64 -7.65
C LEU A 8 -9.04 15.56 -7.04
N SER A 9 -10.30 15.29 -7.37
CA SER A 9 -11.45 15.83 -6.62
C SER A 9 -11.36 15.40 -5.15
N ALA A 10 -11.45 16.37 -4.24
CA ALA A 10 -11.47 16.13 -2.81
C ALA A 10 -12.86 15.67 -2.36
N ALA A 11 -12.96 14.47 -1.77
CA ALA A 11 -14.03 14.11 -0.85
C ALA A 11 -13.62 12.91 0.04
N ALA A 12 -13.76 13.11 1.35
CA ALA A 12 -13.92 12.14 2.44
C ALA A 12 -13.21 10.77 2.37
N GLY A 13 -12.07 10.71 3.08
CA GLY A 13 -11.66 9.60 3.96
C GLY A 13 -11.64 8.20 3.36
N VAL A 14 -10.53 7.84 2.71
CA VAL A 14 -10.27 6.44 2.34
C VAL A 14 -8.90 6.04 2.87
N ASN A 15 -8.88 5.07 3.79
CA ASN A 15 -7.69 4.31 4.19
C ASN A 15 -7.20 3.47 3.00
N ALA A 16 -6.63 4.10 1.98
CA ALA A 16 -6.11 3.41 0.80
C ALA A 16 -4.65 3.01 1.04
N ILE A 17 -4.44 2.09 1.99
CA ILE A 17 -3.20 1.32 2.04
C ILE A 17 -3.37 0.21 1.03
N ILE A 18 -2.52 0.21 0.03
CA ILE A 18 -2.57 -0.76 -1.06
C ILE A 18 -1.23 -1.47 -1.10
N GLY A 19 -1.25 -2.80 -1.28
CA GLY A 19 -0.05 -3.61 -1.28
C GLY A 19 0.25 -4.22 0.10
N GLY A 20 1.54 -4.29 0.45
CA GLY A 20 2.07 -5.02 1.60
C GLY A 20 3.12 -6.07 1.21
N GLU A 21 3.38 -6.21 -0.10
CA GLU A 21 4.40 -7.10 -0.66
C GLU A 21 5.27 -6.40 -1.73
N VAL A 22 5.21 -5.07 -1.88
CA VAL A 22 6.00 -4.34 -2.89
C VAL A 22 7.43 -4.17 -2.42
N HIS A 23 8.35 -4.70 -3.22
CA HIS A 23 9.79 -4.54 -3.06
C HIS A 23 10.27 -3.27 -3.76
N ALA A 24 9.88 -3.12 -5.02
CA ALA A 24 10.25 -2.02 -5.89
C ALA A 24 9.13 -1.72 -6.89
N VAL A 25 9.15 -0.51 -7.44
CA VAL A 25 8.29 -0.10 -8.54
C VAL A 25 9.15 0.17 -9.76
N GLN A 26 8.88 -0.52 -10.85
CA GLN A 26 9.49 -0.27 -12.14
C GLN A 26 8.87 0.96 -12.79
N ILE A 27 9.69 1.96 -13.07
CA ILE A 27 9.28 3.21 -13.71
C ILE A 27 9.38 3.07 -15.23
N SER A 28 10.44 2.41 -15.69
CA SER A 28 10.70 2.14 -17.10
C SER A 28 11.48 0.83 -17.24
N ASN A 29 11.79 0.42 -18.47
CA ASN A 29 12.61 -0.77 -18.71
C ASN A 29 14.03 -0.65 -18.13
N THR A 30 14.47 0.57 -17.77
CA THR A 30 15.83 0.86 -17.30
C THR A 30 15.88 1.43 -15.90
N GLU A 31 14.74 1.78 -15.29
CA GLU A 31 14.68 2.50 -14.03
C GLU A 31 13.65 1.90 -13.09
N HIS A 32 13.99 1.86 -11.80
CA HIS A 32 13.09 1.49 -10.73
C HIS A 32 13.33 2.35 -9.48
N ILE A 33 12.36 2.31 -8.57
CA ILE A 33 12.44 2.90 -7.23
C ILE A 33 12.16 1.83 -6.18
N CYS A 34 12.83 1.89 -5.04
CA CYS A 34 12.57 1.00 -3.93
C CYS A 34 11.37 1.46 -3.11
N ALA A 35 10.62 0.51 -2.55
CA ALA A 35 9.57 0.84 -1.59
C ALA A 35 10.19 1.08 -0.20
N ASP A 36 10.74 2.28 0.00
CA ASP A 36 11.61 2.67 1.13
C ASP A 36 11.33 4.09 1.66
N ASP A 37 10.18 4.29 2.31
CA ASP A 37 9.79 5.56 2.97
C ASP A 37 10.09 6.80 2.10
N CYS A 38 9.53 6.78 0.88
CA CYS A 38 9.81 7.81 -0.10
C CYS A 38 8.61 8.10 -0.99
N VAL A 39 8.62 9.28 -1.62
CA VAL A 39 7.57 9.74 -2.55
C VAL A 39 8.09 9.75 -3.97
N TYR A 40 7.30 9.21 -4.90
CA TYR A 40 7.49 9.34 -6.33
C TYR A 40 6.16 9.65 -7.00
N ASP A 41 6.10 10.71 -7.81
CA ASP A 41 4.92 11.12 -8.57
C ASP A 41 3.62 11.19 -7.73
N GLY A 42 3.72 11.73 -6.50
CA GLY A 42 2.59 11.86 -5.58
C GLY A 42 2.17 10.56 -4.89
N ILE A 43 2.94 9.48 -5.03
CA ILE A 43 2.72 8.19 -4.39
C ILE A 43 3.78 8.01 -3.30
N TYR A 44 3.35 7.77 -2.07
CA TYR A 44 4.23 7.38 -0.98
C TYR A 44 4.38 5.86 -0.94
N LEU A 45 5.63 5.38 -0.94
CA LEU A 45 6.00 3.97 -0.84
C LEU A 45 6.57 3.71 0.56
N ALA A 46 5.84 2.96 1.38
CA ALA A 46 6.26 2.64 2.74
C ALA A 46 7.26 1.47 2.78
N GLN A 47 8.08 1.43 3.84
CA GLN A 47 9.05 0.36 4.10
C GLN A 47 8.49 -1.06 3.89
N LYS A 48 7.32 -1.29 4.49
CA LYS A 48 6.66 -2.59 4.53
C LYS A 48 6.05 -2.99 3.18
N GLY A 49 6.30 -2.21 2.13
CA GLY A 49 5.90 -2.57 0.77
C GLY A 49 4.43 -2.35 0.45
N TYR A 50 3.75 -1.50 1.20
CA TYR A 50 2.49 -0.89 0.78
C TYR A 50 2.70 0.57 0.38
N PHE A 51 1.68 1.15 -0.24
CA PHE A 51 1.72 2.49 -0.77
C PHE A 51 0.36 3.18 -0.66
N CYS A 52 0.39 4.51 -0.71
CA CYS A 52 -0.79 5.37 -0.67
C CYS A 52 -0.51 6.70 -1.38
N PRO A 53 -1.54 7.52 -1.69
CA PRO A 53 -1.34 8.88 -2.14
C PRO A 53 -0.57 9.71 -1.09
N VAL A 54 0.30 10.62 -1.52
CA VAL A 54 1.11 11.46 -0.61
C VAL A 54 0.28 12.27 0.38
N LYS A 55 -0.96 12.64 0.01
CA LYS A 55 -1.91 13.34 0.89
C LYS A 55 -2.42 12.48 2.07
N GLU A 56 -2.30 11.16 1.96
CA GLU A 56 -2.69 10.20 3.00
C GLU A 56 -1.50 9.84 3.91
N VAL A 57 -0.34 10.48 3.73
CA VAL A 57 0.82 10.26 4.59
C VAL A 57 0.57 10.85 5.98
N VAL A 58 1.00 10.10 6.98
CA VAL A 58 0.99 10.47 8.40
C VAL A 58 2.42 10.35 8.94
N ARG A 59 2.71 11.10 10.00
CA ARG A 59 3.96 10.91 10.76
C ARG A 59 3.78 9.81 11.81
N GLN A 60 4.83 9.05 12.03
CA GLN A 60 4.96 8.09 13.12
C GLN A 60 5.61 8.78 14.31
N GLU A 61 4.99 8.70 15.48
CA GLU A 61 5.55 9.21 16.73
C GLU A 61 5.81 8.08 17.73
N GLU A 62 6.98 8.10 18.36
CA GLU A 62 7.35 7.20 19.45
C GLU A 62 7.75 8.05 20.66
N GLY A 63 7.09 7.84 21.81
CA GLY A 63 7.31 8.68 22.99
C GLY A 63 7.03 10.17 22.76
N GLY A 64 6.10 10.50 21.86
CA GLY A 64 5.74 11.89 21.50
C GLY A 64 6.75 12.62 20.61
N LYS A 65 7.76 11.93 20.10
CA LYS A 65 8.75 12.46 19.15
C LYS A 65 8.60 11.79 17.80
N LEU A 66 9.01 12.47 16.73
CA LEU A 66 9.07 11.85 15.41
C LEU A 66 9.97 10.61 15.49
N ARG A 67 9.48 9.48 14.98
CA ARG A 67 10.24 8.22 14.96
C ARG A 67 11.51 8.39 14.11
N GLU A 68 12.63 7.91 14.63
CA GLU A 68 13.91 7.95 13.91
C GLU A 68 13.98 6.81 12.87
N GLY A 69 14.60 7.06 11.73
CA GLY A 69 14.74 6.11 10.62
C GLY A 69 13.53 6.08 9.67
N TRP A 70 12.33 5.88 10.22
CA TRP A 70 11.09 5.68 9.45
C TRP A 70 9.97 6.61 9.92
N PRO A 71 10.13 7.92 9.72
CA PRO A 71 9.26 8.94 10.31
C PRO A 71 7.84 8.95 9.75
N TYR A 72 7.57 8.30 8.61
CA TYR A 72 6.28 8.42 7.93
C TYR A 72 5.61 7.08 7.65
N ASP A 73 4.30 7.10 7.49
CA ASP A 73 3.50 5.94 7.11
C ASP A 73 2.24 6.34 6.33
N CYS A 74 1.55 5.37 5.75
CA CYS A 74 0.21 5.57 5.20
C CYS A 74 -0.84 5.62 6.31
N ARG A 75 -1.81 6.52 6.19
CA ARG A 75 -2.97 6.56 7.07
C ARG A 75 -3.70 5.22 7.08
N GLY A 76 -4.00 4.74 8.29
CA GLY A 76 -4.63 3.44 8.54
C GLY A 76 -3.64 2.28 8.73
N ALA A 77 -2.34 2.48 8.47
CA ALA A 77 -1.36 1.42 8.66
C ALA A 77 -1.30 1.06 10.15
N LYS A 78 -1.03 -0.22 10.44
CA LYS A 78 -0.87 -0.67 11.82
C LYS A 78 0.50 -0.20 12.31
N PRO A 79 0.55 0.76 13.27
CA PRO A 79 1.81 1.20 13.81
C PRO A 79 2.49 0.07 14.58
N ALA A 80 3.80 0.16 14.75
CA ALA A 80 4.52 -0.73 15.66
C ALA A 80 4.09 -0.49 17.12
N THR A 81 4.35 -1.45 18.01
CA THR A 81 4.08 -1.28 19.45
C THR A 81 4.79 -0.04 19.99
N GLY A 82 4.06 0.84 20.69
CA GLY A 82 4.61 2.09 21.23
C GLY A 82 4.66 3.25 20.23
N VAL A 83 4.31 3.01 18.96
CA VAL A 83 4.21 4.03 17.92
C VAL A 83 2.76 4.45 17.73
N VAL A 84 2.55 5.74 17.49
CA VAL A 84 1.24 6.31 17.12
C VAL A 84 1.34 7.09 15.82
N HIS A 85 0.23 7.17 15.09
CA HIS A 85 0.13 8.00 13.89
C HIS A 85 -0.43 9.38 14.24
N ALA A 86 0.18 10.42 13.68
CA ALA A 86 -0.29 11.79 13.79
C ALA A 86 -0.27 12.50 12.42
N PRO A 87 -1.03 13.59 12.25
CA PRO A 87 -0.92 14.44 11.06
C PRO A 87 0.49 15.02 10.90
N LEU A 88 0.94 15.23 9.65
CA LEU A 88 2.17 15.95 9.35
C LEU A 88 2.12 17.39 9.93
N LYS A 89 3.27 17.90 10.38
CA LYS A 89 3.40 19.28 10.90
C LYS A 89 4.11 20.18 9.88
N ASP A 90 3.61 21.40 9.70
CA ASP A 90 4.23 22.45 8.87
C ASP A 90 4.72 21.97 7.48
N LYS A 91 6.05 21.94 7.28
CA LYS A 91 6.73 21.57 6.03
C LYS A 91 7.29 20.15 6.06
N GLU A 92 6.87 19.32 7.03
CA GLU A 92 7.24 17.91 7.06
C GLU A 92 6.71 17.21 5.82
N ALA A 93 7.61 16.54 5.10
CA ALA A 93 7.29 15.72 3.95
C ALA A 93 8.29 14.56 3.88
N PRO A 94 7.86 13.37 3.42
CA PRO A 94 8.80 12.30 3.12
C PRO A 94 9.79 12.71 2.02
N LYS A 95 10.96 12.06 2.01
CA LYS A 95 11.98 12.24 0.98
C LYS A 95 11.44 11.81 -0.38
N ASN A 96 11.96 12.39 -1.46
CA ASN A 96 11.71 11.85 -2.80
C ASN A 96 12.44 10.53 -2.99
N CYS A 97 11.84 9.59 -3.71
CA CYS A 97 12.48 8.33 -4.04
C CYS A 97 13.71 8.54 -4.91
N LYS A 98 14.75 7.76 -4.63
CA LYS A 98 15.93 7.67 -5.50
C LYS A 98 15.61 6.77 -6.69
N LEU A 99 15.97 7.22 -7.89
CA LEU A 99 15.94 6.38 -9.08
C LEU A 99 17.18 5.49 -9.11
N HIS A 100 16.96 4.21 -9.37
CA HIS A 100 18.01 3.22 -9.52
C HIS A 100 18.01 2.71 -10.96
N ASP A 101 19.19 2.72 -11.58
CA ASP A 101 19.40 2.13 -12.88
C ASP A 101 19.31 0.60 -12.77
N GLY A 102 18.72 -0.05 -13.77
CA GLY A 102 19.04 -1.44 -14.08
C GLY A 102 17.88 -2.39 -14.33
N ASP A 103 18.30 -3.57 -14.77
CA ASP A 103 17.52 -4.78 -15.02
C ASP A 103 16.88 -5.31 -13.73
N LEU A 104 15.57 -5.55 -13.77
CA LEU A 104 14.77 -5.96 -12.63
C LEU A 104 15.23 -7.29 -11.98
N THR A 105 16.02 -8.09 -12.68
CA THR A 105 16.62 -9.32 -12.16
C THR A 105 17.69 -9.09 -11.09
N LYS A 106 18.16 -7.85 -10.92
CA LYS A 106 19.17 -7.44 -9.91
C LYS A 106 18.63 -6.50 -8.83
N VAL A 107 17.31 -6.31 -8.76
CA VAL A 107 16.68 -5.36 -7.83
C VAL A 107 16.86 -5.77 -6.37
N ALA A 108 16.90 -7.07 -6.10
CA ALA A 108 17.01 -7.61 -4.75
C ALA A 108 18.18 -6.99 -3.95
N PRO A 109 19.44 -7.00 -4.39
CA PRO A 109 20.52 -6.38 -3.61
C PRO A 109 20.40 -4.86 -3.45
N ALA A 110 19.80 -4.13 -4.40
CA ALA A 110 19.73 -2.67 -4.34
C ALA A 110 18.66 -2.15 -3.37
N CYS A 111 17.53 -2.84 -3.25
CA CYS A 111 16.45 -2.46 -2.34
C CYS A 111 16.50 -3.19 -0.98
N ILE A 112 17.33 -4.23 -0.83
CA ILE A 112 17.58 -4.89 0.47
C ILE A 112 18.41 -4.01 1.40
N SER A 113 19.37 -3.23 0.88
CA SER A 113 20.23 -2.37 1.72
C SER A 113 19.45 -1.28 2.46
N ASP A 114 18.29 -0.89 1.93
CA ASP A 114 17.50 0.19 2.49
C ASP A 114 16.37 -0.32 3.40
N LYS A 115 15.97 -1.60 3.32
CA LYS A 115 14.92 -2.16 4.19
C LYS A 115 15.50 -2.73 5.49
N ASP A 116 14.84 -2.47 6.62
CA ASP A 116 15.17 -3.16 7.87
C ASP A 116 15.02 -4.68 7.69
N LEU A 117 16.10 -5.41 7.98
CA LEU A 117 16.11 -6.87 8.05
C LEU A 117 15.09 -7.33 9.10
N GLY A 118 14.03 -8.01 8.64
CA GLY A 118 12.95 -8.52 9.49
C GLY A 118 11.62 -7.77 9.38
N SER A 119 11.57 -6.62 8.70
CA SER A 119 10.34 -5.80 8.57
C SER A 119 9.34 -6.31 7.52
N GLY A 120 9.46 -7.55 7.06
CA GLY A 120 8.51 -8.15 6.10
C GLY A 120 8.49 -7.42 4.76
N GLY A 121 9.66 -6.97 4.28
CA GLY A 121 9.77 -6.37 2.96
C GLY A 121 9.32 -7.36 1.91
N GLY A 122 8.27 -7.00 1.17
CA GLY A 122 7.74 -7.86 0.14
C GLY A 122 8.71 -8.15 -1.01
N ASN A 123 8.34 -9.10 -1.86
CA ASN A 123 9.14 -9.64 -2.95
C ASN A 123 8.64 -9.25 -4.35
N LYS A 124 7.54 -8.48 -4.44
CA LYS A 124 6.92 -8.13 -5.72
C LYS A 124 7.53 -6.87 -6.30
N ILE A 125 7.80 -6.92 -7.59
CA ILE A 125 8.10 -5.73 -8.38
C ILE A 125 6.84 -5.42 -9.18
N LEU A 126 6.33 -4.20 -9.04
CA LEU A 126 5.16 -3.72 -9.80
C LEU A 126 5.60 -2.71 -10.85
N GLN A 127 4.92 -2.64 -11.98
CA GLN A 127 5.05 -1.49 -12.87
C GLN A 127 4.32 -0.29 -12.30
N LEU A 128 4.83 0.92 -12.57
CA LEU A 128 4.18 2.17 -12.11
C LEU A 128 2.72 2.28 -12.58
N SER A 129 2.41 1.78 -13.79
CA SER A 129 1.05 1.72 -14.32
C SER A 129 0.13 0.89 -13.43
N GLU A 130 0.58 -0.28 -12.97
CA GLU A 130 -0.18 -1.15 -12.06
C GLU A 130 -0.44 -0.46 -10.72
N VAL A 131 0.57 0.22 -10.16
CA VAL A 131 0.43 1.01 -8.92
C VAL A 131 -0.63 2.10 -9.10
N ALA A 132 -0.59 2.84 -10.22
CA ALA A 132 -1.55 3.89 -10.53
C ALA A 132 -2.97 3.34 -10.73
N GLU A 133 -3.13 2.18 -11.36
CA GLU A 133 -4.42 1.51 -11.51
C GLU A 133 -4.99 1.08 -10.17
N MET A 134 -4.19 0.47 -9.30
CA MET A 134 -4.64 0.07 -7.97
C MET A 134 -5.10 1.28 -7.14
N LEU A 135 -4.38 2.41 -7.20
CA LEU A 135 -4.77 3.66 -6.53
C LEU A 135 -6.09 4.23 -7.06
N LYS A 136 -6.30 4.18 -8.38
CA LYS A 136 -7.56 4.61 -9.01
C LYS A 136 -8.73 3.71 -8.58
N SER A 137 -8.54 2.40 -8.59
CA SER A 137 -9.56 1.43 -8.18
C SER A 137 -9.93 1.58 -6.70
N ALA A 138 -8.95 1.82 -5.82
CA ALA A 138 -9.23 2.09 -4.41
C ALA A 138 -10.04 3.37 -4.20
N SER A 139 -9.79 4.40 -5.01
CA SER A 139 -10.53 5.67 -4.97
C SER A 139 -11.95 5.53 -5.55
N ALA A 140 -12.14 4.75 -6.61
CA ALA A 140 -13.44 4.53 -7.24
C ALA A 140 -14.43 3.77 -6.34
N ASN A 141 -13.94 2.87 -5.49
CA ASN A 141 -14.77 2.12 -4.54
C ASN A 141 -15.33 2.98 -3.37
N THR A 142 -15.07 4.28 -3.35
CA THR A 142 -15.60 5.20 -2.31
C THR A 142 -16.66 6.16 -2.80
N ALA A 143 -17.05 6.05 -4.06
CA ALA A 143 -18.06 6.89 -4.69
C ALA A 143 -19.23 6.08 -5.27
N ASP A 144 -19.83 5.16 -4.52
CA ASP A 144 -21.26 4.81 -4.67
C ASP A 144 -21.67 3.73 -3.66
N ASN A 145 -22.46 4.12 -2.66
CA ASN A 145 -22.98 3.20 -1.63
C ASN A 145 -24.41 2.71 -1.91
N LYS A 146 -24.91 2.79 -3.16
CA LYS A 146 -26.28 2.32 -3.51
C LYS A 146 -26.45 1.83 -4.97
N LYS A 147 -25.53 1.03 -5.50
CA LYS A 147 -25.82 0.22 -6.70
C LYS A 147 -25.05 -1.10 -6.61
N PRO A 148 -25.64 -2.26 -6.97
CA PRO A 148 -24.90 -3.51 -7.03
C PRO A 148 -23.70 -3.32 -7.95
N ALA A 149 -22.50 -3.50 -7.41
CA ALA A 149 -21.28 -3.38 -8.17
C ALA A 149 -21.26 -4.44 -9.28
N PRO A 150 -20.73 -4.13 -10.47
CA PRO A 150 -20.43 -5.17 -11.44
C PRO A 150 -19.51 -6.22 -10.79
N PRO A 151 -19.66 -7.50 -11.10
CA PRO A 151 -18.92 -8.57 -10.43
C PRO A 151 -17.42 -8.32 -10.56
N LYS A 152 -16.74 -8.21 -9.43
CA LYS A 152 -15.28 -8.04 -9.34
C LYS A 152 -14.58 -9.24 -9.97
N SER A 153 -13.38 -9.04 -10.51
CA SER A 153 -12.60 -10.13 -11.10
C SER A 153 -12.26 -11.20 -10.06
N LYS A 154 -12.01 -12.43 -10.51
CA LYS A 154 -11.69 -13.56 -9.63
C LYS A 154 -10.43 -13.27 -8.79
N GLU A 155 -9.43 -12.63 -9.40
CA GLU A 155 -8.21 -12.18 -8.74
C GLU A 155 -8.48 -11.13 -7.64
N GLU A 156 -9.34 -10.14 -7.89
CA GLU A 156 -9.70 -9.14 -6.87
C GLU A 156 -10.45 -9.79 -5.70
N CYS A 157 -11.39 -10.70 -5.98
CA CYS A 157 -12.08 -11.42 -4.92
C CYS A 157 -11.14 -12.32 -4.11
N ALA A 158 -10.15 -12.94 -4.75
CA ALA A 158 -9.14 -13.72 -4.07
C ALA A 158 -8.28 -12.86 -3.13
N GLN A 159 -7.94 -11.63 -3.51
CA GLN A 159 -7.20 -10.72 -2.65
C GLN A 159 -8.01 -10.28 -1.43
N ILE A 160 -9.28 -9.91 -1.62
CA ILE A 160 -10.18 -9.50 -0.52
C ILE A 160 -10.39 -10.68 0.45
N ALA A 161 -10.63 -11.88 -0.08
CA ALA A 161 -10.77 -13.09 0.71
C ALA A 161 -9.50 -13.44 1.51
N ARG A 162 -8.33 -13.30 0.89
CA ARG A 162 -7.03 -13.53 1.54
C ARG A 162 -6.81 -12.53 2.68
N GLN A 163 -7.17 -11.27 2.49
CA GLN A 163 -7.07 -10.26 3.54
C GLN A 163 -7.97 -10.62 4.73
N LYS A 164 -9.20 -11.08 4.47
CA LYS A 164 -10.11 -11.51 5.53
C LYS A 164 -9.60 -12.73 6.31
N TYR A 165 -9.03 -13.70 5.60
CA TYR A 165 -8.39 -14.87 6.22
C TYR A 165 -7.26 -14.44 7.17
N LEU A 166 -6.37 -13.55 6.71
CA LEU A 166 -5.25 -13.07 7.50
C LEU A 166 -5.70 -12.28 8.73
N GLU A 167 -6.74 -11.43 8.59
CA GLU A 167 -7.32 -10.70 9.73
C GLU A 167 -7.92 -11.63 10.79
N CYS A 168 -8.52 -12.75 10.36
CA CYS A 168 -9.04 -13.75 11.28
C CYS A 168 -7.88 -14.50 11.93
N HIS A 169 -6.90 -14.97 11.15
CA HIS A 169 -5.75 -15.71 11.66
C HIS A 169 -4.97 -14.90 12.70
N ASP A 170 -4.83 -13.58 12.49
CA ASP A 170 -4.14 -12.68 13.42
C ASP A 170 -4.88 -12.50 14.76
N LYS A 171 -6.18 -12.84 14.82
CA LYS A 171 -7.03 -12.71 16.02
C LYS A 171 -7.38 -14.04 16.65
N ASN A 172 -7.47 -15.08 15.84
CA ASN A 172 -7.91 -16.40 16.20
C ASN A 172 -7.02 -17.40 15.44
N ASP A 173 -6.33 -18.27 16.17
CA ASP A 173 -5.44 -19.28 15.56
C ASP A 173 -6.24 -20.49 15.05
N ASP A 174 -7.57 -20.34 14.89
CA ASP A 174 -8.47 -21.35 14.33
C ASP A 174 -8.50 -21.23 12.80
N PHE A 175 -7.65 -22.03 12.18
CA PHE A 175 -7.55 -22.15 10.73
C PHE A 175 -8.90 -22.40 10.04
N GLY A 176 -9.78 -23.22 10.64
CA GLY A 176 -11.05 -23.61 10.03
C GLY A 176 -12.04 -22.44 9.99
N GLU A 177 -12.12 -21.67 11.07
CA GLU A 177 -12.94 -20.46 11.11
C GLU A 177 -12.45 -19.42 10.10
N CYS A 178 -11.14 -19.19 10.05
CA CYS A 178 -10.55 -18.18 9.19
C CYS A 178 -10.66 -18.54 7.70
N GLN A 179 -10.51 -19.83 7.37
CA GLN A 179 -10.75 -20.31 6.02
C GLN A 179 -12.20 -20.10 5.59
N ASN A 180 -13.17 -20.36 6.48
CA ASN A 180 -14.59 -20.13 6.19
C ASN A 180 -14.90 -18.65 5.98
N GLN A 181 -14.36 -17.76 6.81
CA GLN A 181 -14.55 -16.31 6.64
C GLN A 181 -13.93 -15.80 5.32
N GLY A 182 -12.74 -16.27 4.96
CA GLY A 182 -12.11 -15.96 3.68
C GLY A 182 -12.94 -16.47 2.50
N ALA A 183 -13.40 -17.72 2.55
CA ALA A 183 -14.23 -18.33 1.51
C ALA A 183 -15.58 -17.61 1.35
N GLU A 184 -16.23 -17.22 2.44
CA GLU A 184 -17.48 -16.47 2.41
C GLU A 184 -17.30 -15.12 1.74
N VAL A 185 -16.25 -14.37 2.11
CA VAL A 185 -15.92 -13.09 1.48
C VAL A 185 -15.58 -13.25 0.00
N PHE A 186 -14.91 -14.35 -0.39
CA PHE A 186 -14.67 -14.66 -1.80
C PHE A 186 -15.98 -14.87 -2.58
N GLN A 187 -16.90 -15.67 -2.03
CA GLN A 187 -18.19 -15.95 -2.67
C GLN A 187 -19.05 -14.69 -2.76
N ASN A 188 -19.15 -13.91 -1.69
CA ASN A 188 -19.90 -12.67 -1.67
C ASN A 188 -19.34 -11.66 -2.69
N CYS A 189 -18.01 -11.53 -2.76
CA CYS A 189 -17.37 -10.69 -3.76
C CYS A 189 -17.68 -11.13 -5.20
N ARG A 190 -17.63 -12.44 -5.48
CA ARG A 190 -17.92 -12.98 -6.81
C ARG A 190 -19.40 -12.84 -7.18
N ASP A 191 -20.28 -12.96 -6.19
CA ASP A 191 -21.72 -12.82 -6.34
C ASP A 191 -22.18 -11.35 -6.31
N GLY A 192 -21.27 -10.40 -6.09
CA GLY A 192 -21.54 -8.96 -6.03
C GLY A 192 -22.38 -8.52 -4.82
N LYS A 193 -22.26 -9.23 -3.69
CA LYS A 193 -23.01 -9.01 -2.44
C LYS A 193 -22.21 -8.25 -1.39
#